data_AF-A0A0D7B9U9-F1
#
_entry.id   AF-A0A0D7B9U9-F1
#
_cell.length_a   1.000
_cell.length_b   1.000
_cell.length_c   1.000
_cell.angle_alpha   90.00
_cell.angle_beta   90.00
_cell.angle_gamma   90.00
#
_symmetry.space_group_name_H-M   'P 1'
#
loop_
_entity.id
_entity.type
_entity.pdbx_description
1 polymer ?
#
loop_
_entity_poly.entity_id
_entity_poly.type
_entity_poly.pdbx_seq_one_letter_code
_entity_poly.pdbx_strand_id
1 'polypeptide(L)'
;MAKAGKVTKIASRRVGIFWDYESCPAPPGAYGDEIVRNIRQISGEPTLFNVYIDSVEHVGLNDFCHELQVSGVNMVLTPRGRGQAAIMNADSLLFALAGIPGETVIVFVAADRAFAYAASKLRVLGYHVTVIAPSGAREARLLASNALKAYNWVDVVCGPSSSVPDPGPTKETSTTSSSGCIQAGSESPVGKTAAPQLGDCIPLWDLLPPASIGEASIRPPDVSQLSL
;
A
#
# COMPACT_ATOMS: atom_id res chain seq x y z
N MET A 1 47.39 21.11 -20.14
CA MET A 1 46.72 20.90 -18.84
C MET A 1 45.28 20.49 -19.10
N ALA A 2 44.96 19.19 -19.00
CA ALA A 2 43.61 18.67 -19.22
C ALA A 2 42.83 18.68 -17.90
N LYS A 3 41.67 19.33 -17.90
CA LYS A 3 40.78 19.46 -16.73
C LYS A 3 40.00 18.16 -16.59
N ALA A 4 40.28 17.39 -15.53
CA ALA A 4 39.55 16.16 -15.22
C ALA A 4 38.06 16.47 -15.02
N GLY A 5 37.21 15.92 -15.87
CA GLY A 5 35.77 15.97 -15.73
C GLY A 5 35.35 15.24 -14.45
N LYS A 6 34.79 15.97 -13.49
CA LYS A 6 34.22 15.40 -12.27
C LYS A 6 32.97 14.62 -12.67
N VAL A 7 33.09 13.30 -12.78
CA VAL A 7 31.93 12.41 -12.92
C VAL A 7 31.20 12.42 -11.58
N THR A 8 30.18 13.27 -11.46
CA THR A 8 29.23 13.21 -10.35
C THR A 8 28.44 11.92 -10.49
N LYS A 9 28.68 10.97 -9.59
CA LYS A 9 27.83 9.80 -9.40
C LYS A 9 26.41 10.30 -9.13
N ILE A 10 25.52 10.18 -10.11
CA ILE A 10 24.10 10.38 -9.87
C ILE A 10 23.68 9.20 -9.01
N ALA A 11 23.59 9.41 -7.69
CA ALA A 11 23.00 8.42 -6.81
C ALA A 11 21.50 8.38 -7.16
N SER A 12 21.12 7.43 -8.00
CA SER A 12 19.71 7.18 -8.34
C SER A 12 19.01 6.69 -7.08
N ARG A 13 18.10 7.50 -6.56
CA ARG A 13 17.25 7.17 -5.42
C ARG A 13 16.50 5.86 -5.71
N ARG A 14 16.56 4.89 -4.78
CA ARG A 14 15.95 3.57 -4.97
C ARG A 14 14.49 3.61 -4.53
N VAL A 15 13.56 3.26 -5.41
CA VAL A 15 12.11 3.34 -5.12
C VAL A 15 11.46 1.98 -5.36
N GLY A 16 10.81 1.44 -4.33
CA GLY A 16 10.06 0.18 -4.39
C GLY A 16 8.59 0.44 -4.11
N ILE A 17 7.73 0.01 -5.04
CA ILE A 17 6.28 0.20 -4.96
C ILE A 17 5.63 -1.17 -4.78
N PHE A 18 4.83 -1.28 -3.73
CA PHE A 18 4.14 -2.49 -3.32
C PHE A 18 2.65 -2.17 -3.25
N TRP A 19 1.90 -2.65 -4.22
CA TRP A 19 0.49 -2.34 -4.38
C TRP A 19 -0.39 -3.53 -4.05
N ASP A 20 -1.15 -3.40 -2.97
CA ASP A 20 -2.21 -4.31 -2.59
C ASP A 20 -3.49 -3.96 -3.37
N TYR A 21 -3.78 -4.72 -4.44
CA TYR A 21 -4.90 -4.41 -5.34
C TYR A 21 -6.26 -4.52 -4.64
N GLU A 22 -6.40 -5.40 -3.64
CA GLU A 22 -7.64 -5.56 -2.89
C GLU A 22 -7.96 -4.33 -2.03
N SER A 23 -6.94 -3.76 -1.37
CA SER A 23 -7.07 -2.53 -0.59
C SER A 23 -7.30 -1.28 -1.45
N CYS A 24 -6.72 -1.25 -2.65
CA CYS A 24 -6.69 -0.08 -3.53
C CYS A 24 -6.99 -0.51 -4.97
N PRO A 25 -8.23 -0.96 -5.27
CA PRO A 25 -8.56 -1.44 -6.60
C PRO A 25 -8.66 -0.28 -7.59
N ALA A 26 -8.41 -0.61 -8.87
CA ALA A 26 -8.75 0.30 -9.95
C ALA A 26 -10.29 0.44 -10.05
N PRO A 27 -10.82 1.67 -10.19
CA PRO A 27 -12.22 1.89 -10.49
C PRO A 27 -12.61 1.25 -11.82
N PRO A 28 -13.90 0.89 -11.99
CA PRO A 28 -14.40 0.36 -13.25
C PRO A 28 -14.11 1.31 -14.42
N GLY A 29 -13.52 0.77 -15.49
CA GLY A 29 -13.21 1.53 -16.71
C GLY A 29 -11.96 2.42 -16.62
N ALA A 30 -11.21 2.39 -15.51
CA ALA A 30 -9.92 3.08 -15.42
C ALA A 30 -8.84 2.32 -16.20
N TYR A 31 -7.94 3.08 -16.83
CA TYR A 31 -6.78 2.52 -17.53
C TYR A 31 -5.61 2.31 -16.56
N GLY A 32 -4.97 1.14 -16.65
CA GLY A 32 -3.85 0.74 -15.79
C GLY A 32 -2.62 1.62 -15.98
N ASP A 33 -2.32 2.01 -17.22
CA ASP A 33 -1.18 2.88 -17.52
C ASP A 33 -1.35 4.29 -16.91
N GLU A 34 -2.58 4.80 -16.85
CA GLU A 34 -2.89 6.08 -16.22
C GLU A 34 -2.66 6.06 -14.71
N ILE A 35 -3.17 5.02 -14.04
CA ILE A 35 -2.95 4.84 -12.59
C ILE A 35 -1.45 4.70 -12.29
N VAL A 36 -0.72 3.90 -13.08
CA VAL A 36 0.72 3.71 -12.92
C VAL A 36 1.48 5.03 -13.08
N ARG A 37 1.11 5.84 -14.08
CA ARG A 37 1.70 7.16 -14.30
C ARG A 37 1.45 8.10 -13.12
N ASN A 38 0.25 8.12 -12.58
CA ASN A 38 -0.10 8.96 -11.43
C ASN A 38 0.66 8.53 -10.16
N ILE A 39 0.80 7.22 -9.94
CA ILE A 39 1.63 6.68 -8.85
C ILE A 39 3.09 7.11 -9.03
N ARG A 40 3.63 7.05 -10.25
CA ARG A 40 5.01 7.49 -10.55
C ARG A 40 5.22 8.99 -10.33
N GLN A 41 4.24 9.83 -10.64
CA GLN A 41 4.33 11.26 -10.36
C GLN A 41 4.49 11.55 -8.86
N ILE A 42 3.89 10.73 -8.00
CA ILE A 42 3.97 10.86 -6.54
C ILE A 42 5.25 10.25 -5.97
N SER A 43 5.63 9.07 -6.46
CA SER A 43 6.70 8.25 -5.89
C SER A 43 8.07 8.43 -6.55
N GLY A 44 8.11 8.98 -7.76
CA GLY A 44 9.27 8.98 -8.64
C GLY A 44 9.37 7.68 -9.46
N GLU A 45 10.45 7.56 -10.24
CA GLU A 45 10.68 6.38 -11.07
C GLU A 45 11.05 5.15 -10.21
N PRO A 46 10.28 4.04 -10.31
CA PRO A 46 10.51 2.86 -9.50
C PRO A 46 11.69 2.04 -10.01
N THR A 47 12.48 1.52 -9.07
CA THR A 47 13.40 0.40 -9.30
C THR A 47 12.64 -0.94 -9.30
N LEU A 48 11.54 -1.00 -8.54
CA LEU A 48 10.64 -2.15 -8.45
C LEU A 48 9.20 -1.63 -8.35
N PHE A 49 8.29 -2.17 -9.16
CA PHE A 49 6.86 -1.92 -9.05
C PHE A 49 6.13 -3.25 -9.12
N ASN A 50 5.68 -3.72 -7.95
CA ASN A 50 4.88 -4.93 -7.82
C ASN A 50 3.42 -4.59 -7.48
N VAL A 51 2.48 -5.26 -8.13
CA VAL A 51 1.07 -5.32 -7.72
C VAL A 51 0.74 -6.74 -7.29
N TYR A 52 0.10 -6.88 -6.13
CA TYR A 52 -0.28 -8.14 -5.51
C TYR A 52 -1.78 -8.35 -5.70
N ILE A 53 -2.14 -9.48 -6.31
CA ILE A 53 -3.51 -9.80 -6.71
C ILE A 53 -3.82 -11.23 -6.23
N ASP A 54 -4.89 -11.40 -5.46
CA ASP A 54 -5.30 -12.71 -4.91
C ASP A 54 -5.99 -13.61 -5.95
N SER A 55 -6.55 -13.00 -7.00
CA SER A 55 -7.23 -13.69 -8.07
C SER A 55 -7.44 -12.83 -9.30
N VAL A 56 -7.25 -13.44 -10.47
CA VAL A 56 -7.52 -12.83 -11.78
C VAL A 56 -8.89 -13.22 -12.33
N GLU A 57 -9.79 -13.77 -11.52
CA GLU A 57 -11.05 -14.40 -11.98
C GLU A 57 -12.12 -13.44 -12.54
N HIS A 58 -11.80 -12.19 -12.79
CA HIS A 58 -12.74 -11.24 -13.35
C HIS A 58 -12.56 -11.09 -14.87
N VAL A 59 -13.62 -11.41 -15.60
CA VAL A 59 -13.77 -11.06 -17.03
C VAL A 59 -13.68 -9.53 -17.14
N GLY A 60 -12.57 -9.01 -17.66
CA GLY A 60 -12.30 -7.57 -17.78
C GLY A 60 -10.96 -7.12 -17.19
N LEU A 61 -10.28 -7.95 -16.38
CA LEU A 61 -8.94 -7.63 -15.88
C LEU A 61 -7.83 -7.87 -16.91
N ASN A 62 -8.09 -8.56 -18.03
CA ASN A 62 -7.03 -8.89 -18.99
C ASN A 62 -6.40 -7.66 -19.67
N ASP A 63 -7.22 -6.73 -20.17
CA ASP A 63 -6.71 -5.51 -20.82
C ASP A 63 -6.00 -4.63 -19.79
N PHE A 64 -6.59 -4.48 -18.60
CA PHE A 64 -5.99 -3.77 -17.48
C PHE A 64 -4.64 -4.39 -17.04
N CYS A 65 -4.57 -5.72 -16.89
CA CYS A 65 -3.34 -6.44 -16.57
C CYS A 65 -2.27 -6.24 -17.66
N HIS A 66 -2.68 -6.27 -18.93
CA HIS A 66 -1.77 -6.00 -20.04
C HIS A 66 -1.23 -4.56 -19.99
N GLU A 67 -2.09 -3.57 -19.73
CA GLU A 67 -1.69 -2.17 -19.53
C GLU A 67 -0.70 -2.01 -18.37
N LEU A 68 -0.93 -2.68 -17.25
CA LEU A 68 0.00 -2.71 -16.11
C LEU A 68 1.36 -3.30 -16.51
N GLN A 69 1.37 -4.45 -17.18
CA GLN A 69 2.61 -5.12 -17.61
C GLN A 69 3.42 -4.28 -18.60
N VAL A 70 2.76 -3.73 -19.63
CA VAL A 70 3.41 -2.84 -20.61
C VAL A 70 3.93 -1.57 -19.94
N SER A 71 3.24 -1.10 -18.90
CA SER A 71 3.70 0.02 -18.07
C SER A 71 4.88 -0.34 -17.16
N GLY A 72 5.37 -1.58 -17.17
CA GLY A 72 6.51 -2.04 -16.37
C GLY A 72 6.16 -2.44 -14.94
N VAL A 73 4.89 -2.73 -14.65
CA VAL A 73 4.45 -3.28 -13.36
C VAL A 73 4.53 -4.79 -13.42
N ASN A 74 5.19 -5.37 -12.42
CA ASN A 74 5.22 -6.80 -12.22
C ASN A 74 3.99 -7.25 -11.41
N MET A 75 3.26 -8.23 -11.91
CA MET A 75 2.09 -8.78 -11.24
C MET A 75 2.51 -10.01 -10.42
N VAL A 76 2.22 -9.97 -9.12
CA VAL A 76 2.47 -11.06 -8.19
C VAL A 76 1.13 -11.68 -7.81
N LEU A 77 0.84 -12.84 -8.39
CA LEU A 77 -0.35 -13.61 -8.05
C LEU A 77 -0.15 -14.29 -6.69
N THR A 78 -1.07 -14.05 -5.76
CA THR A 78 -1.02 -14.65 -4.44
C THR A 78 -2.14 -15.67 -4.25
N PRO A 79 -1.93 -16.73 -3.46
CA PRO A 79 -2.99 -17.69 -3.16
C PRO A 79 -4.15 -17.02 -2.43
N ARG A 80 -5.39 -17.27 -2.90
CA ARG A 80 -6.60 -16.71 -2.30
C ARG A 80 -6.68 -16.94 -0.79
N GLY A 81 -7.06 -15.88 -0.08
CA GLY A 81 -7.54 -15.93 1.29
C GLY A 81 -6.48 -15.96 2.40
N ARG A 82 -5.20 -16.29 2.13
CA ARG A 82 -4.13 -16.22 3.13
C ARG A 82 -2.76 -15.97 2.51
N GLY A 83 -2.09 -14.91 2.96
CA GLY A 83 -0.65 -14.73 2.76
C GLY A 83 -0.24 -13.56 1.87
N GLN A 84 -1.16 -12.90 1.15
CA GLN A 84 -0.82 -11.72 0.34
C GLN A 84 -0.03 -10.68 1.14
N ALA A 85 -0.57 -10.27 2.29
CA ALA A 85 0.11 -9.32 3.17
C ALA A 85 1.48 -9.83 3.66
N ALA A 86 1.64 -11.15 3.88
CA ALA A 86 2.91 -11.72 4.31
C ALA A 86 3.95 -11.71 3.18
N ILE A 87 3.54 -12.07 1.95
CA ILE A 87 4.40 -12.03 0.75
C ILE A 87 4.83 -10.60 0.46
N MET A 88 3.88 -9.67 0.42
CA MET A 88 4.16 -8.26 0.17
C MET A 88 5.02 -7.63 1.27
N ASN A 89 4.79 -7.96 2.55
CA ASN A 89 5.67 -7.54 3.64
C ASN A 89 7.09 -8.10 3.45
N ALA A 90 7.24 -9.38 3.11
CA ALA A 90 8.53 -10.00 2.88
C ALA A 90 9.30 -9.32 1.73
N ASP A 91 8.62 -9.09 0.60
CA ASP A 91 9.21 -8.40 -0.54
C ASP A 91 9.62 -6.96 -0.22
N SER A 92 8.77 -6.23 0.53
CA SER A 92 9.07 -4.85 0.94
C SER A 92 10.29 -4.77 1.86
N LEU A 93 10.42 -5.70 2.81
CA LEU A 93 11.55 -5.78 3.72
C LEU A 93 12.83 -6.21 2.99
N LEU A 94 12.74 -7.19 2.09
CA LEU A 94 13.88 -7.64 1.28
C LEU A 94 14.38 -6.53 0.37
N PHE A 95 13.48 -5.78 -0.26
CA PHE A 95 13.83 -4.60 -1.04
C PHE A 95 14.54 -3.53 -0.20
N ALA A 96 14.06 -3.29 1.02
CA ALA A 96 14.70 -2.37 1.97
C ALA A 96 16.13 -2.81 2.30
N LEU A 97 16.30 -4.09 2.66
CA LEU A 97 17.58 -4.68 3.05
C LEU A 97 18.64 -4.61 1.95
N ALA A 98 18.22 -4.68 0.68
CA ALA A 98 19.11 -4.51 -0.47
C ALA A 98 19.45 -3.02 -0.76
N GLY A 99 18.83 -2.09 -0.05
CA GLY A 99 19.01 -0.64 -0.20
C GLY A 99 19.79 -0.02 0.96
N ILE A 100 19.96 1.31 0.87
CA ILE A 100 20.58 2.13 1.91
C ILE A 100 19.48 2.97 2.59
N PRO A 101 19.39 2.99 3.93
CA PRO A 101 18.51 3.91 4.66
C PRO A 101 18.72 5.37 4.23
N GLY A 102 17.67 6.18 4.25
CA GLY A 102 17.68 7.57 3.76
C GLY A 102 17.68 7.74 2.23
N GLU A 103 18.24 6.79 1.47
CA GLU A 103 18.25 6.81 -0.01
C GLU A 103 17.19 5.89 -0.63
N THR A 104 16.62 4.99 0.16
CA THR A 104 15.60 4.03 -0.30
C THR A 104 14.21 4.45 0.13
N VAL A 105 13.29 4.48 -0.83
CA VAL A 105 11.86 4.77 -0.66
C VAL A 105 11.06 3.50 -0.80
N ILE A 106 10.15 3.29 0.14
CA ILE A 106 9.20 2.20 0.11
C ILE A 106 7.80 2.79 0.08
N VAL A 107 7.05 2.45 -0.96
CA VAL A 107 5.72 2.94 -1.20
C VAL A 107 4.74 1.80 -1.00
N PHE A 108 3.88 1.92 -0.01
CA PHE A 108 2.74 1.02 0.17
C PHE A 108 1.51 1.66 -0.48
N VAL A 109 0.95 1.02 -1.50
CA VAL A 109 -0.38 1.33 -2.01
C VAL A 109 -1.34 0.31 -1.39
N ALA A 110 -1.81 0.60 -0.18
CA ALA A 110 -2.53 -0.36 0.65
C ALA A 110 -3.32 0.34 1.78
N ALA A 111 -4.32 -0.36 2.32
CA ALA A 111 -5.16 0.11 3.42
C ALA A 111 -5.15 -0.83 4.64
N ASP A 112 -4.67 -2.08 4.50
CA ASP A 112 -4.67 -3.05 5.59
C ASP A 112 -3.67 -2.69 6.72
N ARG A 113 -4.11 -2.82 7.96
CA ARG A 113 -3.29 -2.73 9.17
C ARG A 113 -2.15 -3.76 9.20
N ALA A 114 -2.24 -4.86 8.44
CA ALA A 114 -1.21 -5.90 8.35
C ALA A 114 0.16 -5.36 7.89
N PHE A 115 0.18 -4.23 7.16
CA PHE A 115 1.40 -3.57 6.71
C PHE A 115 1.98 -2.58 7.73
N ALA A 116 1.20 -2.16 8.73
CA ALA A 116 1.59 -1.08 9.65
C ALA A 116 2.84 -1.42 10.48
N TYR A 117 3.01 -2.69 10.86
CA TYR A 117 4.20 -3.12 11.62
C TYR A 117 5.47 -3.05 10.77
N ALA A 118 5.42 -3.53 9.52
CA ALA A 118 6.54 -3.43 8.60
C ALA A 118 6.90 -1.96 8.32
N ALA A 119 5.91 -1.11 8.04
CA ALA A 119 6.08 0.33 7.86
C ALA A 119 6.76 0.99 9.07
N SER A 120 6.31 0.66 10.29
CA SER A 120 6.91 1.16 11.54
C SER A 120 8.39 0.78 11.66
N LYS A 121 8.72 -0.49 11.40
CA LYS A 121 10.12 -0.96 11.44
C LYS A 121 10.97 -0.27 10.39
N LEU A 122 10.47 -0.11 9.17
CA LEU A 122 11.17 0.60 8.10
C LEU A 122 11.45 2.07 8.46
N ARG A 123 10.49 2.77 9.09
CA ARG A 123 10.70 4.14 9.57
C ARG A 123 11.77 4.24 10.64
N VAL A 124 11.74 3.35 11.63
CA VAL A 124 12.74 3.31 12.72
C VAL A 124 14.14 3.01 12.16
N LEU A 125 14.23 2.17 11.13
CA LEU A 125 15.48 1.88 10.42
C LEU A 125 15.95 3.00 9.49
N GLY A 126 15.21 4.11 9.37
CA GLY A 126 15.61 5.28 8.59
C GLY A 126 15.20 5.24 7.12
N TYR A 127 14.33 4.32 6.70
CA TYR A 127 13.81 4.30 5.33
C TYR A 127 12.70 5.34 5.12
N HIS A 128 12.57 5.81 3.88
CA HIS A 128 11.49 6.72 3.49
C HIS A 128 10.23 5.92 3.14
N VAL A 129 9.30 5.83 4.08
CA VAL A 129 8.02 5.16 3.85
C VAL A 129 6.99 6.16 3.32
N THR A 130 6.37 5.86 2.18
CA THR A 130 5.23 6.60 1.64
C THR A 130 4.02 5.67 1.61
N VAL A 131 2.85 6.17 1.94
CA VAL A 131 1.60 5.41 1.91
C VAL A 131 0.63 6.09 0.96
N ILE A 132 0.00 5.30 0.10
CA ILE A 132 -1.13 5.71 -0.73
C ILE A 132 -2.30 4.82 -0.31
N ALA A 133 -3.37 5.41 0.22
CA ALA A 133 -4.49 4.66 0.79
C ALA A 133 -5.82 5.40 0.59
N PRO A 134 -6.97 4.71 0.59
CA PRO A 134 -8.27 5.36 0.50
C PRO A 134 -8.52 6.27 1.72
N SER A 135 -9.00 7.49 1.48
CA SER A 135 -9.40 8.40 2.56
C SER A 135 -10.51 7.80 3.42
N GLY A 136 -10.38 7.94 4.74
CA GLY A 136 -11.42 7.53 5.70
C GLY A 136 -11.42 6.05 6.08
N ALA A 137 -10.57 5.21 5.48
CA ALA A 137 -10.41 3.82 5.92
C ALA A 137 -9.77 3.78 7.32
N ARG A 138 -10.49 3.22 8.30
CA ARG A 138 -10.02 3.14 9.69
C ARG A 138 -8.76 2.27 9.79
N GLU A 139 -8.69 1.27 8.94
CA GLU A 139 -7.61 0.31 8.77
C GLU A 139 -6.32 1.01 8.30
N ALA A 140 -6.45 1.96 7.36
CA ALA A 140 -5.33 2.71 6.80
C ALA A 140 -4.71 3.70 7.79
N ARG A 141 -5.45 4.13 8.83
CA ARG A 141 -4.97 5.11 9.82
C ARG A 141 -3.64 4.70 10.46
N LEU A 142 -3.52 3.44 10.86
CA LEU A 142 -2.33 2.94 11.54
C LEU A 142 -1.13 2.79 10.59
N LEU A 143 -1.39 2.40 9.34
CA LEU A 143 -0.37 2.35 8.30
C LEU A 143 0.13 3.77 7.96
N ALA A 144 -0.78 4.70 7.72
CA ALA A 144 -0.48 6.10 7.39
C ALA A 144 0.25 6.84 8.52
N SER A 145 -0.05 6.55 9.80
CA SER A 145 0.68 7.15 10.93
C SER A 145 2.16 6.74 11.00
N ASN A 146 2.52 5.63 10.34
CA ASN A 146 3.89 5.17 10.19
C ASN A 146 4.50 5.58 8.84
N ALA A 147 3.89 6.50 8.10
CA ALA A 147 4.44 7.01 6.85
C ALA A 147 5.18 8.33 7.08
N LEU A 148 6.18 8.62 6.25
CA LEU A 148 6.75 9.95 6.12
C LEU A 148 5.80 10.86 5.30
N LYS A 149 5.13 10.30 4.30
CA LYS A 149 4.14 10.97 3.46
C LYS A 149 2.96 10.04 3.24
N ALA A 150 1.75 10.59 3.26
CA ALA A 150 0.52 9.87 2.97
C ALA A 150 -0.27 10.60 1.88
N TYR A 151 -0.82 9.84 0.93
CA TYR A 151 -1.63 10.34 -0.18
C TYR A 151 -2.94 9.58 -0.25
N ASN A 152 -3.99 10.24 -0.72
CA ASN A 152 -5.30 9.64 -0.90
C ASN A 152 -5.37 8.89 -2.23
N TRP A 153 -5.79 7.61 -2.19
CA TRP A 153 -5.97 6.78 -3.37
C TRP A 153 -6.92 7.41 -4.40
N VAL A 154 -8.00 8.05 -3.94
CA VAL A 154 -8.99 8.68 -4.84
C VAL A 154 -8.33 9.76 -5.71
N ASP A 155 -7.44 10.56 -5.13
CA ASP A 155 -6.74 11.63 -5.85
C ASP A 155 -5.74 11.06 -6.87
N VAL A 156 -5.17 9.88 -6.59
CA VAL A 156 -4.29 9.17 -7.53
C VAL A 156 -5.07 8.68 -8.74
N VAL A 157 -6.27 8.15 -8.53
CA VAL A 157 -7.05 7.59 -9.63
C VAL A 157 -7.75 8.67 -10.46
N CYS A 158 -8.27 9.73 -9.83
CA CYS A 158 -8.83 10.87 -10.56
C CYS A 158 -7.77 11.66 -11.34
N GLY A 159 -6.48 11.42 -11.06
CA GLY A 159 -5.37 12.20 -11.56
C GLY A 159 -5.21 13.53 -10.82
N PRO A 160 -4.02 14.16 -10.87
CA PRO A 160 -3.88 15.52 -10.41
C PRO A 160 -4.88 16.38 -11.19
N SER A 161 -5.78 17.08 -10.51
CA SER A 161 -6.66 18.03 -11.15
C SER A 161 -5.79 19.02 -11.90
N SER A 162 -5.76 18.90 -13.23
CA SER A 162 -5.14 19.88 -14.09
C SER A 162 -6.00 21.14 -14.01
N SER A 163 -5.85 21.92 -12.95
CA SER A 163 -6.21 23.34 -12.99
C SER A 163 -5.16 24.02 -13.88
N VAL A 164 -5.31 23.79 -15.19
CA VAL A 164 -4.76 24.71 -16.19
C VAL A 164 -5.34 26.08 -15.82
N PRO A 165 -4.51 27.12 -15.58
CA PRO A 165 -5.00 28.48 -15.49
C PRO A 165 -5.58 28.81 -16.85
N ASP A 166 -6.91 28.80 -16.93
CA ASP A 166 -7.66 29.28 -18.08
C ASP A 166 -7.22 30.73 -18.35
N PRO A 167 -6.67 31.06 -19.53
CA PRO A 167 -6.52 32.46 -19.92
C PRO A 167 -7.94 32.99 -20.12
N GLY A 168 -8.45 33.71 -19.12
CA GLY A 168 -9.85 34.12 -19.03
C GLY A 168 -10.36 35.09 -20.12
N PRO A 169 -11.39 35.87 -19.81
CA PRO A 169 -12.78 35.54 -20.10
C PRO A 169 -13.28 36.33 -21.31
N THR A 170 -14.03 35.67 -22.21
CA THR A 170 -14.92 36.39 -23.13
C THR A 170 -16.33 36.29 -22.58
N LYS A 171 -16.85 37.45 -22.17
CA LYS A 171 -18.23 37.69 -21.75
C LYS A 171 -19.19 37.19 -22.84
N GLU A 172 -20.26 36.53 -22.43
CA GLU A 172 -21.61 36.90 -22.88
C GLU A 172 -22.67 36.40 -21.90
N THR A 173 -23.74 37.17 -21.85
CA THR A 173 -24.55 37.44 -20.66
C THR A 173 -25.91 36.79 -20.78
N SER A 174 -26.33 36.15 -19.67
CA SER A 174 -27.71 35.93 -19.20
C SER A 174 -28.74 35.27 -20.12
N THR A 175 -29.43 34.26 -19.60
CA THR A 175 -30.87 34.40 -19.32
C THR A 175 -31.29 33.50 -18.16
N THR A 176 -31.97 34.15 -17.24
CA THR A 176 -32.65 33.73 -16.02
C THR A 176 -33.75 32.69 -16.25
N SER A 177 -33.83 31.67 -15.40
CA SER A 177 -35.12 31.10 -14.99
C SER A 177 -35.00 30.35 -13.66
N SER A 178 -35.65 30.95 -12.66
CA SER A 178 -35.95 30.49 -11.32
C SER A 178 -36.92 29.30 -11.29
N SER A 179 -36.92 28.59 -10.14
CA SER A 179 -38.00 27.79 -9.49
C SER A 179 -37.48 26.37 -9.18
N GLY A 180 -37.59 25.79 -7.98
CA GLY A 180 -38.27 26.16 -6.75
C GLY A 180 -37.94 25.13 -5.66
N CYS A 181 -38.09 25.57 -4.41
CA CYS A 181 -37.94 24.85 -3.14
C CYS A 181 -38.95 23.70 -2.98
N ILE A 182 -38.57 22.57 -2.37
CA ILE A 182 -39.43 21.82 -1.41
C ILE A 182 -38.57 21.25 -0.27
N GLN A 183 -38.93 21.65 0.95
CA GLN A 183 -38.60 21.00 2.23
C GLN A 183 -39.69 19.97 2.60
N ALA A 184 -39.29 18.89 3.28
CA ALA A 184 -40.03 18.16 4.30
C ALA A 184 -38.98 17.28 5.03
N GLY A 185 -38.77 17.24 6.35
CA GLY A 185 -39.63 17.56 7.48
C GLY A 185 -40.18 16.27 8.10
N SER A 186 -39.50 15.67 9.10
CA SER A 186 -40.08 15.13 10.35
C SER A 186 -39.13 14.17 11.12
N GLU A 187 -38.69 14.64 12.29
CA GLU A 187 -38.73 14.01 13.63
C GLU A 187 -38.25 12.56 13.92
N SER A 188 -37.37 12.49 14.94
CA SER A 188 -36.93 11.32 15.74
C SER A 188 -38.04 10.76 16.66
N PRO A 189 -37.84 9.61 17.38
CA PRO A 189 -37.15 9.67 18.67
C PRO A 189 -36.31 8.43 19.10
N VAL A 190 -35.24 8.74 19.85
CA VAL A 190 -34.72 8.11 21.08
C VAL A 190 -34.85 6.59 21.29
N GLY A 191 -33.68 5.93 21.38
CA GLY A 191 -33.50 4.65 22.08
C GLY A 191 -32.12 4.60 22.74
N LYS A 192 -32.06 4.82 24.05
CA LYS A 192 -30.87 4.65 24.90
C LYS A 192 -30.68 3.15 25.16
N THR A 193 -29.47 2.61 24.98
CA THR A 193 -29.10 1.34 25.62
C THR A 193 -27.64 1.36 26.02
N ALA A 194 -27.40 0.98 27.26
CA ALA A 194 -26.17 1.15 28.02
C ALA A 194 -25.05 0.20 27.58
N ALA A 195 -23.81 0.67 27.78
CA ALA A 195 -22.59 -0.11 27.64
C ALA A 195 -22.48 -1.19 28.74
N PRO A 196 -22.00 -2.41 28.44
CA PRO A 196 -21.52 -3.32 29.46
C PRO A 196 -20.10 -2.94 29.91
N GLN A 197 -19.92 -3.04 31.22
CA GLN A 197 -18.71 -2.73 31.99
C GLN A 197 -17.53 -3.63 31.59
N LEU A 198 -16.34 -3.03 31.65
CA LEU A 198 -15.03 -3.64 31.43
C LEU A 198 -14.74 -4.66 32.55
N GLY A 199 -14.80 -5.95 32.22
CA GLY A 199 -14.31 -7.04 33.08
C GLY A 199 -12.81 -7.22 32.92
N ASP A 200 -12.13 -7.48 34.04
CA ASP A 200 -10.68 -7.58 34.15
C ASP A 200 -10.06 -8.56 33.14
N CYS A 201 -9.10 -8.05 32.35
CA CYS A 201 -8.33 -8.85 31.41
C CYS A 201 -7.25 -9.64 32.17
N ILE A 202 -7.45 -10.95 32.31
CA ILE A 202 -6.36 -11.86 32.69
C ILE A 202 -5.38 -11.90 31.51
N PRO A 203 -4.08 -11.61 31.71
CA PRO A 203 -3.14 -11.61 30.60
C PRO A 203 -2.92 -13.03 30.09
N LEU A 204 -2.82 -13.16 28.76
CA LEU A 204 -2.77 -14.44 28.02
C LEU A 204 -1.64 -15.38 28.45
N TRP A 205 -0.61 -14.89 29.14
CA TRP A 205 0.51 -15.70 29.65
C TRP A 205 0.17 -16.51 30.91
N ASP A 206 -0.93 -16.21 31.61
CA ASP A 206 -1.43 -17.00 32.75
C ASP A 206 -2.27 -18.23 32.33
N LEU A 207 -2.58 -18.37 31.03
CA LEU A 207 -3.42 -19.46 30.49
C LEU A 207 -2.63 -20.57 29.79
N LEU A 208 -1.30 -20.51 29.79
CA LEU A 208 -0.46 -21.54 29.17
C LEU A 208 0.02 -22.55 30.21
N PRO A 209 -0.21 -23.87 30.03
CA PRO A 209 0.41 -24.87 30.88
C PRO A 209 1.94 -24.86 30.68
N PRO A 210 2.74 -25.17 31.72
CA PRO A 210 4.18 -25.21 31.58
C PRO A 210 4.58 -26.29 30.57
N ALA A 211 5.28 -25.88 29.50
CA ALA A 211 5.82 -26.80 28.51
C ALA A 211 6.85 -27.73 29.16
N SER A 212 6.56 -29.03 29.16
CA SER A 212 7.52 -30.07 29.49
C SER A 212 8.60 -30.10 28.41
N ILE A 213 9.82 -29.67 28.79
CA ILE A 213 11.01 -29.81 27.96
C ILE A 213 11.36 -31.30 27.92
N GLY A 214 11.03 -31.96 26.81
CA GLY A 214 11.57 -33.27 26.46
C GLY A 214 12.94 -33.08 25.81
N GLU A 215 14.00 -33.53 26.48
CA GLU A 215 15.35 -33.63 25.90
C GLU A 215 15.33 -34.63 24.73
N ALA A 216 15.32 -34.13 23.50
CA ALA A 216 15.64 -34.92 22.32
C ALA A 216 17.17 -35.04 22.21
N SER A 217 17.71 -36.16 22.67
CA SER A 217 19.11 -36.56 22.49
C SER A 217 19.39 -36.80 21.01
N ILE A 218 20.08 -35.86 20.36
CA ILE A 218 20.56 -36.00 18.99
C ILE A 218 21.82 -36.88 19.02
N ARG A 219 21.70 -38.14 18.61
CA ARG A 219 22.85 -38.96 18.23
C ARG A 219 23.32 -38.57 16.82
N PRO A 220 24.63 -38.37 16.59
CA PRO A 220 25.14 -38.17 15.24
C PRO A 220 25.05 -39.48 14.42
N PRO A 221 24.90 -39.37 13.08
CA PRO A 221 24.78 -40.54 12.21
C PRO A 221 26.10 -41.32 12.11
N ASP A 222 25.98 -42.66 12.11
CA ASP A 222 27.05 -43.63 11.97
C ASP A 222 27.56 -43.65 10.51
N VAL A 223 28.86 -43.41 10.33
CA VAL A 223 29.53 -43.24 9.02
C VAL A 223 29.98 -44.59 8.43
N SER A 224 29.52 -45.72 8.97
CA SER A 224 30.02 -47.05 8.63
C SER A 224 29.28 -47.76 7.47
N GLN A 225 28.47 -47.07 6.67
CA GLN A 225 27.66 -47.69 5.59
C GLN A 225 27.84 -47.04 4.20
N LEU A 226 29.03 -46.49 3.90
CA LEU A 226 29.40 -46.15 2.52
C LEU A 226 30.65 -46.95 2.12
N SER A 227 30.42 -48.14 1.58
CA SER A 227 31.38 -48.92 0.81
C SER A 227 30.73 -49.37 -0.50
N LEU A 228 31.25 -48.79 -1.59
CA LEU A 228 31.16 -49.14 -3.03
C LEU A 228 29.76 -49.43 -3.62
#